data_AF-A0A434AWP8-F1
#
_entry.id   AF-A0A434AWP8-F1
#
_cell.length_a   1.000
_cell.length_b   1.000
_cell.length_c   1.000
_cell.angle_alpha   90.00
_cell.angle_beta   90.00
_cell.angle_gamma   90.00
#
_symmetry.space_group_name_H-M   'P 1'
#
loop_
_entity.id
_entity.type
_entity.pdbx_description
1 polymer ?
#
loop_
_entity_poly.entity_id
_entity_poly.type
_entity_poly.pdbx_seq_one_letter_code
_entity_poly.pdbx_strand_id
1 'polypeptide(L)'
;MEEIRKNILLIAGTGRNVGKTLLACKIIAHLKQSYPIVSIKISPHFHELNTEILKQNNNFQIAEEKELNGSKDSNRLLRAGSKRVFYVQTKDEFLGEVLHFFDSTIPKGSALIIESGGLGEIIQPGLFLVLNKKNNKNIKPRAIRYKQIADKWIEFDGKEFNATYQNISFKNQEWVITKQTT
;
A
#
# COMPACT_ATOMS: atom_id res chain seq x y z
N MET A 1 -21.39 -2.34 6.27
CA MET A 1 -20.55 -3.43 6.82
C MET A 1 -19.23 -3.35 6.08
N GLU A 2 -18.12 -3.09 6.77
CA GLU A 2 -16.81 -2.97 6.12
C GLU A 2 -16.41 -4.31 5.51
N GLU A 3 -15.85 -4.28 4.30
CA GLU A 3 -15.41 -5.50 3.61
C GLU A 3 -14.07 -5.98 4.17
N ILE A 4 -14.02 -7.22 4.66
CA ILE A 4 -12.79 -7.81 5.23
C ILE A 4 -11.89 -8.33 4.10
N ARG A 5 -10.63 -7.88 4.08
CA ARG A 5 -9.65 -8.22 3.04
C ARG A 5 -8.32 -8.65 3.67
N LYS A 6 -8.30 -9.87 4.20
CA LYS A 6 -7.16 -10.44 4.96
C LYS A 6 -5.85 -10.51 4.18
N ASN A 7 -5.92 -10.65 2.87
CA ASN A 7 -4.74 -10.73 2.01
C ASN A 7 -4.13 -9.36 1.64
N ILE A 8 -4.67 -8.27 2.19
CA ILE A 8 -4.17 -6.90 2.00
C ILE A 8 -3.38 -6.43 3.23
N LEU A 9 -2.16 -5.97 2.98
CA LEU A 9 -1.41 -5.07 3.85
C LEU A 9 -1.63 -3.65 3.33
N LEU A 10 -2.38 -2.85 4.07
CA LEU A 10 -2.67 -1.46 3.72
C LEU A 10 -1.67 -0.53 4.40
N ILE A 11 -1.05 0.35 3.61
CA ILE A 11 -0.12 1.38 4.10
C ILE A 11 -0.71 2.75 3.76
N ALA A 12 -1.25 3.41 4.78
CA ALA A 12 -1.65 4.81 4.73
C ALA A 12 -0.59 5.70 5.37
N GLY A 13 -0.86 7.01 5.41
CA GLY A 13 0.02 7.91 6.15
C GLY A 13 -0.56 9.30 6.29
N THR A 14 0.03 10.05 7.21
CA THR A 14 -0.49 11.34 7.67
C THR A 14 -0.37 12.46 6.64
N GLY A 15 0.40 12.24 5.57
CA GLY A 15 0.63 13.22 4.51
C GLY A 15 1.37 12.67 3.29
N ARG A 16 1.80 13.60 2.44
CA ARG A 16 2.72 13.32 1.32
C ARG A 16 4.14 13.19 1.86
N ASN A 17 4.96 12.38 1.20
CA ASN A 17 6.40 12.24 1.51
C ASN A 17 6.71 11.85 2.97
N VAL A 18 5.79 11.15 3.64
CA VAL A 18 5.99 10.63 5.01
C VAL A 18 6.75 9.30 5.05
N GLY A 19 7.11 8.75 3.88
CA GLY A 19 7.92 7.52 3.77
C GLY A 19 7.14 6.24 3.42
N LYS A 20 5.86 6.34 3.01
CA LYS A 20 4.98 5.16 2.79
C LYS A 20 5.59 4.17 1.81
N THR A 21 5.99 4.65 0.64
CA THR A 21 6.66 3.85 -0.39
C THR A 21 7.96 3.24 0.14
N LEU A 22 8.72 3.97 0.98
CA LEU A 22 9.96 3.44 1.55
C LEU A 22 9.68 2.26 2.48
N LEU A 23 8.67 2.38 3.35
CA LEU A 23 8.24 1.29 4.23
C LEU A 23 7.77 0.08 3.41
N ALA A 24 6.93 0.31 2.39
CA ALA A 24 6.48 -0.73 1.47
C ALA A 24 7.67 -1.44 0.81
N CYS A 25 8.63 -0.70 0.27
CA CYS A 25 9.85 -1.27 -0.32
C CYS A 25 10.65 -2.12 0.67
N LYS A 26 10.77 -1.70 1.94
CA LYS A 26 11.49 -2.47 2.98
C LYS A 26 10.78 -3.80 3.27
N ILE A 27 9.46 -3.79 3.38
CA ILE A 27 8.65 -5.00 3.60
C ILE A 27 8.75 -5.95 2.40
N ILE A 28 8.62 -5.43 1.18
CA ILE A 28 8.76 -6.20 -0.06
C ILE A 28 10.14 -6.85 -0.12
N ALA A 29 11.21 -6.08 0.08
CA ALA A 29 12.57 -6.58 0.01
C ALA A 29 12.85 -7.68 1.05
N HIS A 30 12.23 -7.59 2.23
CA HIS A 30 12.33 -8.59 3.28
C HIS A 30 11.62 -9.92 2.93
N LEU A 31 10.48 -9.85 2.23
CA LEU A 31 9.58 -10.99 2.04
C LEU A 31 9.57 -11.58 0.61
N LYS A 32 10.20 -10.91 -0.37
CA LYS A 32 10.13 -11.28 -1.79
C LYS A 32 10.59 -12.71 -2.11
N GLN A 33 11.46 -13.29 -1.28
CA GLN A 33 11.94 -14.67 -1.48
C GLN A 33 10.94 -15.71 -0.97
N SER A 34 10.00 -15.31 -0.12
CA SER A 34 9.02 -16.20 0.50
C SER A 34 7.67 -16.14 -0.20
N TYR A 35 7.28 -14.98 -0.75
CA TYR A 35 5.96 -14.78 -1.35
C TYR A 35 6.02 -13.90 -2.61
N PRO A 36 5.25 -14.23 -3.67
CA PRO A 36 5.09 -13.36 -4.82
C PRO A 36 4.17 -12.18 -4.46
N ILE A 37 4.77 -11.06 -4.06
CA ILE A 37 4.01 -9.87 -3.62
C ILE A 37 3.51 -9.08 -4.83
N VAL A 38 2.24 -8.68 -4.79
CA VAL A 38 1.68 -7.72 -5.75
C VAL A 38 1.47 -6.39 -5.04
N SER A 39 2.05 -5.32 -5.59
CA SER A 39 1.94 -3.98 -5.00
C SER A 39 0.99 -3.10 -5.80
N ILE A 40 0.16 -2.33 -5.10
CA ILE A 40 -0.76 -1.36 -5.72
C ILE A 40 -0.50 0.00 -5.09
N LYS A 41 -0.14 0.99 -5.90
CA LYS A 41 0.04 2.37 -5.47
C LYS A 41 -1.15 3.19 -5.93
N ILE A 42 -1.94 3.69 -4.99
CA ILE A 42 -3.10 4.54 -5.29
C ILE A 42 -2.75 6.00 -5.01
N SER A 43 -3.21 6.88 -5.90
CA SER A 43 -3.02 8.33 -5.83
C SER A 43 -4.29 9.05 -6.29
N PRO A 44 -4.74 10.12 -5.61
CA PRO A 44 -5.80 10.99 -6.11
C PRO A 44 -5.29 12.02 -7.13
N HIS A 45 -3.99 12.03 -7.43
CA HIS A 45 -3.37 13.00 -8.34
C HIS A 45 -3.31 12.45 -9.76
N PHE A 46 -4.12 13.05 -10.63
CA PHE A 46 -4.19 12.70 -12.04
C PHE A 46 -3.09 13.38 -12.84
N HIS A 47 -2.45 12.61 -13.71
CA HIS A 47 -1.46 13.07 -14.68
C HIS A 47 -1.34 12.04 -15.79
N GLU A 48 -0.73 12.40 -16.91
CA GLU A 48 -0.52 11.46 -18.01
C GLU A 48 0.36 10.27 -17.58
N LEU A 49 -0.08 9.06 -17.92
CA LEU A 49 0.63 7.83 -17.61
C LEU A 49 1.39 7.34 -18.84
N ASN A 50 2.72 7.46 -18.78
CA ASN A 50 3.62 6.93 -19.81
C ASN A 50 3.94 5.44 -19.58
N THR A 51 2.91 4.61 -19.43
CA THR A 51 3.03 3.18 -19.17
C THR A 51 1.77 2.45 -19.66
N GLU A 52 1.76 1.12 -19.66
CA GLU A 52 0.64 0.34 -20.18
C GLU A 52 -0.61 0.52 -19.31
N ILE A 53 -1.62 1.18 -19.86
CA ILE A 53 -2.93 1.34 -19.22
C ILE A 53 -3.72 0.05 -19.41
N LEU A 54 -4.09 -0.57 -18.29
CA LEU A 54 -4.91 -1.79 -18.28
C LEU A 54 -6.41 -1.47 -18.27
N LYS A 55 -6.80 -0.38 -17.59
CA LYS A 55 -8.18 0.10 -17.55
C LYS A 55 -8.21 1.60 -17.29
N GLN A 56 -9.08 2.31 -18.00
CA GLN A 56 -9.32 3.73 -17.76
C GLN A 56 -10.75 4.12 -18.07
N ASN A 57 -11.22 5.15 -17.37
CA ASN A 57 -12.43 5.90 -17.69
C ASN A 57 -12.26 7.34 -17.18
N ASN A 58 -13.33 8.13 -17.15
CA ASN A 58 -13.29 9.53 -16.68
C ASN A 58 -12.96 9.67 -15.17
N ASN A 59 -13.04 8.58 -14.41
CA ASN A 59 -12.99 8.57 -12.95
C ASN A 59 -11.72 7.95 -12.39
N PHE A 60 -11.08 7.04 -13.14
CA PHE A 60 -9.82 6.44 -12.75
C PHE A 60 -8.99 5.94 -13.94
N GLN A 61 -7.70 5.73 -13.67
CA GLN A 61 -6.75 5.05 -14.55
C GLN A 61 -5.96 4.02 -13.76
N ILE A 62 -5.81 2.82 -14.33
CA ILE A 62 -5.02 1.72 -13.77
C ILE A 62 -3.98 1.32 -14.82
N ALA A 63 -2.73 1.36 -14.42
CA ALA A 63 -1.61 0.95 -15.26
C ALA A 63 -0.71 -0.06 -14.54
N GLU A 64 -0.04 -0.93 -15.30
CA GLU A 64 0.96 -1.85 -14.79
C GLU A 64 2.37 -1.30 -15.01
N GLU A 65 3.14 -1.19 -13.92
CA GLU A 65 4.51 -0.73 -13.97
C GLU A 65 5.44 -1.87 -14.39
N LYS A 66 6.17 -1.65 -15.49
CA LYS A 66 7.17 -2.59 -16.04
C LYS A 66 8.57 -2.00 -16.06
N GLU A 67 8.74 -0.70 -15.77
CA GLU A 67 10.05 -0.03 -15.81
C GLU A 67 10.76 -0.13 -14.45
N LEU A 68 12.03 -0.51 -14.47
CA LEU A 68 12.87 -0.63 -13.27
C LEU A 68 13.70 0.63 -13.01
N ASN A 69 14.09 1.35 -14.05
CA ASN A 69 15.07 2.43 -13.98
C ASN A 69 14.47 3.81 -13.67
N GLY A 70 13.14 3.90 -13.58
CA GLY A 70 12.45 5.14 -13.26
C GLY A 70 12.58 5.60 -11.80
N SER A 71 12.23 6.87 -11.57
CA SER A 71 12.25 7.51 -10.25
C SER A 71 10.89 7.52 -9.53
N LYS A 72 9.81 7.06 -10.17
CA LYS A 72 8.46 7.04 -9.59
C LYS A 72 8.39 6.03 -8.44
N ASP A 73 7.41 6.23 -7.57
CA ASP A 73 7.15 5.30 -6.46
C ASP A 73 6.82 3.88 -6.95
N SER A 74 6.08 3.73 -8.05
CA SER A 74 5.82 2.44 -8.69
C SER A 74 7.11 1.72 -9.12
N ASN A 75 8.07 2.44 -9.73
CA ASN A 75 9.38 1.88 -10.08
C ASN A 75 10.14 1.39 -8.84
N ARG A 76 10.04 2.12 -7.73
CA ARG A 76 10.68 1.73 -6.45
C ARG A 76 10.06 0.46 -5.86
N LEU A 77 8.74 0.30 -5.93
CA LEU A 77 8.04 -0.91 -5.50
C LEU A 77 8.44 -2.14 -6.34
N LEU A 78 8.61 -1.94 -7.65
CA LEU A 78 9.02 -2.99 -8.57
C LEU A 78 10.47 -3.42 -8.27
N ARG A 79 11.40 -2.44 -8.20
CA ARG A 79 12.81 -2.69 -7.82
C ARG A 79 12.98 -3.35 -6.46
N ALA A 80 12.10 -3.06 -5.50
CA ALA A 80 12.14 -3.70 -4.19
C ALA A 80 11.91 -5.22 -4.27
N GLY A 81 11.28 -5.71 -5.34
CA GLY A 81 11.05 -7.13 -5.62
C GLY A 81 9.58 -7.53 -5.68
N SER A 82 8.65 -6.59 -5.87
CA SER A 82 7.25 -6.96 -6.14
C SER A 82 7.19 -7.77 -7.44
N LYS A 83 6.39 -8.83 -7.46
CA LYS A 83 6.16 -9.64 -8.65
C LYS A 83 5.41 -8.86 -9.74
N ARG A 84 4.44 -8.04 -9.34
CA ARG A 84 3.70 -7.10 -10.19
C ARG A 84 3.47 -5.81 -9.41
N VAL A 85 3.40 -4.69 -10.12
CA VAL A 85 3.12 -3.38 -9.54
C VAL A 85 2.07 -2.66 -10.37
N PHE A 86 1.03 -2.17 -9.73
CA PHE A 86 0.02 -1.34 -10.37
C PHE A 86 0.07 0.07 -9.83
N TYR A 87 -0.02 1.05 -10.73
CA TYR A 87 -0.22 2.44 -10.39
C TYR A 87 -1.65 2.84 -10.74
N VAL A 88 -2.35 3.41 -9.76
CA VAL A 88 -3.76 3.80 -9.88
C VAL A 88 -3.92 5.28 -9.58
N GLN A 89 -4.56 5.98 -10.51
CA GLN A 89 -5.08 7.33 -10.29
C GLN A 89 -6.59 7.24 -10.12
N THR A 90 -7.13 7.63 -8.97
CA THR A 90 -8.58 7.56 -8.68
C THR A 90 -8.96 8.53 -7.57
N LYS A 91 -10.19 9.03 -7.62
CA LYS A 91 -10.80 9.70 -6.45
C LYS A 91 -11.36 8.67 -5.46
N ASP A 92 -11.66 9.11 -4.24
CA ASP A 92 -12.08 8.22 -3.15
C ASP A 92 -13.41 7.53 -3.45
N GLU A 93 -14.32 8.20 -4.17
CA GLU A 93 -15.65 7.68 -4.50
C GLU A 93 -15.60 6.44 -5.40
N PHE A 94 -14.47 6.20 -6.09
CA PHE A 94 -14.29 5.10 -7.03
C PHE A 94 -13.32 4.03 -6.53
N LEU A 95 -12.86 4.13 -5.28
CA LEU A 95 -11.95 3.14 -4.69
C LEU A 95 -12.54 1.73 -4.65
N GLY A 96 -13.85 1.59 -4.43
CA GLY A 96 -14.54 0.30 -4.49
C GLY A 96 -14.49 -0.34 -5.89
N GLU A 97 -14.70 0.46 -6.94
CA GLU A 97 -14.62 -0.02 -8.33
C GLU A 97 -13.19 -0.44 -8.69
N VAL A 98 -12.19 0.31 -8.23
CA VAL A 98 -10.77 -0.05 -8.37
C VAL A 98 -10.46 -1.37 -7.67
N LEU A 99 -10.94 -1.58 -6.45
CA LEU A 99 -10.75 -2.87 -5.74
C LEU A 99 -11.40 -4.03 -6.50
N HIS A 100 -12.61 -3.84 -7.02
CA HIS A 100 -13.33 -4.85 -7.79
C HIS A 100 -12.57 -5.26 -9.06
N PHE A 101 -11.94 -4.30 -9.76
CA PHE A 101 -11.06 -4.61 -10.88
C PHE A 101 -9.91 -5.55 -10.48
N PHE A 102 -9.31 -5.34 -9.30
CA PHE A 102 -8.23 -6.21 -8.83
C PHE A 102 -8.74 -7.59 -8.39
N ASP A 103 -9.97 -7.70 -7.90
CA ASP A 103 -10.59 -9.00 -7.59
C ASP A 103 -10.75 -9.88 -8.82
N SER A 104 -11.02 -9.29 -9.99
CA SER A 104 -11.09 -10.04 -11.26
C SER A 104 -9.72 -10.28 -11.92
N THR A 105 -8.68 -9.53 -11.53
CA THR A 105 -7.38 -9.50 -12.24
C THR A 105 -6.25 -10.20 -11.47
N ILE A 106 -6.35 -10.28 -10.15
CA ILE A 106 -5.33 -10.88 -9.29
C ILE A 106 -5.88 -12.16 -8.67
N PRO A 107 -5.13 -13.29 -8.69
CA PRO A 107 -5.58 -14.52 -8.06
C PRO A 107 -5.98 -14.32 -6.60
N LYS A 108 -7.12 -14.91 -6.21
CA LYS A 108 -7.62 -14.85 -4.83
C LYS A 108 -6.56 -15.34 -3.84
N GLY A 109 -6.40 -14.62 -2.74
CA GLY A 109 -5.41 -14.96 -1.70
C GLY A 109 -3.98 -14.54 -2.01
N SER A 110 -3.73 -13.80 -3.11
CA SER A 110 -2.42 -13.20 -3.38
C SER A 110 -2.01 -12.22 -2.29
N ALA A 111 -0.71 -12.17 -1.96
CA ALA A 111 -0.15 -11.23 -0.99
C ALA A 111 -0.14 -9.80 -1.59
N LEU A 112 -1.10 -8.97 -1.17
CA LEU A 112 -1.24 -7.60 -1.65
C LEU A 112 -0.61 -6.60 -0.69
N ILE A 113 0.22 -5.69 -1.19
CA ILE A 113 0.62 -4.48 -0.46
C ILE A 113 0.04 -3.27 -1.18
N ILE A 114 -0.84 -2.54 -0.51
CA ILE A 114 -1.51 -1.38 -1.09
C ILE A 114 -1.09 -0.13 -0.36
N GLU A 115 -0.52 0.83 -1.08
CA GLU A 115 -0.33 2.19 -0.56
C GLU A 115 -1.51 3.07 -0.99
N SER A 116 -2.38 3.41 -0.04
CA SER A 116 -3.55 4.27 -0.28
C SER A 116 -3.85 5.17 0.92
N GLY A 117 -4.34 6.38 0.64
CA GLY A 117 -4.79 7.30 1.67
C GLY A 117 -6.25 7.11 2.09
N GLY A 118 -7.11 6.53 1.23
CA GLY A 118 -8.56 6.48 1.43
C GLY A 118 -9.13 5.08 1.71
N LEU A 119 -8.40 4.01 1.36
CA LEU A 119 -8.94 2.64 1.47
C LEU A 119 -9.27 2.21 2.91
N GLY A 120 -8.62 2.80 3.92
CA GLY A 120 -8.88 2.45 5.32
C GLY A 120 -10.27 2.86 5.81
N GLU A 121 -11.03 3.66 5.04
CA GLU A 121 -12.43 4.01 5.33
C GLU A 121 -13.43 3.05 4.67
N ILE A 122 -12.97 2.07 3.87
CA ILE A 122 -13.81 1.23 3.01
C ILE A 122 -13.64 -0.27 3.32
N ILE A 123 -12.42 -0.68 3.69
CA ILE A 123 -12.09 -2.08 3.95
C ILE A 123 -11.45 -2.26 5.32
N GLN A 124 -11.62 -3.45 5.88
CA GLN A 124 -10.82 -3.94 6.99
C GLN A 124 -9.70 -4.86 6.44
N PRO A 125 -8.46 -4.37 6.26
CA PRO A 125 -7.36 -5.19 5.74
C PRO A 125 -6.91 -6.24 6.76
N GLY A 126 -6.07 -7.20 6.33
CA GLY A 126 -5.42 -8.13 7.26
C GLY A 126 -4.43 -7.42 8.18
N LEU A 127 -3.74 -6.41 7.65
CA LEU A 127 -2.87 -5.53 8.43
C LEU A 127 -2.97 -4.09 7.92
N PHE A 128 -3.21 -3.15 8.83
CA PHE A 128 -3.29 -1.72 8.55
C PHE A 128 -2.17 -0.94 9.25
N LEU A 129 -1.27 -0.37 8.45
CA LEU A 129 -0.17 0.48 8.90
C LEU A 129 -0.43 1.93 8.52
N VAL A 130 -0.26 2.83 9.48
CA VAL A 130 -0.30 4.28 9.23
C VAL A 130 1.06 4.87 9.53
N LEU A 131 1.67 5.45 8.50
CA LEU A 131 2.97 6.07 8.63
C LEU A 131 2.86 7.58 8.89
N ASN A 132 3.57 8.04 9.92
CA ASN A 132 3.75 9.43 10.25
C ASN A 132 5.22 9.83 10.15
N LYS A 133 5.49 11.03 9.64
CA LYS A 133 6.84 11.60 9.72
C LYS A 133 6.99 12.30 11.07
N LYS A 134 8.11 12.09 11.76
CA LYS A 134 8.40 12.77 13.02
C LYS A 134 8.31 14.28 12.84
N ASN A 135 7.72 14.97 13.81
CA ASN A 135 7.46 16.41 13.77
C ASN A 135 6.56 16.86 12.60
N ASN A 136 5.73 15.96 12.03
CA ASN A 136 4.74 16.36 11.04
C ASN A 136 3.69 17.29 11.67
N LYS A 137 3.74 18.56 11.30
CA LYS A 137 2.79 19.59 11.75
C LYS A 137 1.47 19.57 10.98
N ASN A 138 1.43 18.89 9.83
CA ASN A 138 0.30 18.88 8.91
C ASN A 138 -0.24 17.46 8.73
N ILE A 139 -0.88 16.93 9.78
CA ILE A 139 -1.57 15.65 9.73
C ILE A 139 -2.91 15.84 9.01
N LYS A 140 -3.13 15.10 7.92
CA LYS A 140 -4.41 15.12 7.21
C LYS A 140 -5.55 14.70 8.16
N PRO A 141 -6.72 15.39 8.15
CA PRO A 141 -7.84 15.07 9.04
C PRO A 141 -8.24 13.59 9.01
N ARG A 142 -8.28 12.96 7.83
CA ARG A 142 -8.59 11.53 7.72
C ARG A 142 -7.60 10.61 8.43
N ALA A 143 -6.31 10.97 8.46
CA ALA A 143 -5.31 10.14 9.13
C ALA A 143 -5.49 10.14 10.65
N ILE A 144 -6.18 11.14 11.22
CA ILE A 144 -6.54 11.16 12.64
C ILE A 144 -7.53 10.03 12.95
N ARG A 145 -8.50 9.77 12.06
CA ARG A 145 -9.47 8.67 12.19
C ARG A 145 -8.78 7.32 12.22
N TYR A 146 -7.70 7.17 11.44
CA TYR A 146 -6.94 5.92 11.39
C TYR A 146 -6.19 5.57 12.69
N LYS A 147 -6.03 6.50 13.64
CA LYS A 147 -5.44 6.17 14.95
C LYS A 147 -6.20 5.07 15.70
N GLN A 148 -7.51 4.95 15.45
CA GLN A 148 -8.38 4.01 16.16
C GLN A 148 -8.47 2.65 15.48
N ILE A 149 -8.23 2.59 14.16
CA ILE A 149 -8.45 1.38 13.35
C ILE A 149 -7.16 0.79 12.77
N ALA A 150 -6.04 1.51 12.83
CA ALA A 150 -4.76 0.98 12.38
C ALA A 150 -4.17 0.02 13.42
N ASP A 151 -3.68 -1.13 12.96
CA ASP A 151 -2.95 -2.08 13.80
C ASP A 151 -1.63 -1.50 14.33
N LYS A 152 -0.98 -0.66 13.51
CA LYS A 152 0.23 0.08 13.92
C LYS A 152 0.30 1.48 13.36
N TRP A 153 0.58 2.41 14.26
CA TRP A 153 1.08 3.74 13.93
C TRP A 153 2.61 3.73 13.95
N ILE A 154 3.23 4.05 12.82
CA ILE A 154 4.69 4.01 12.64
C ILE A 154 5.20 5.44 12.50
N GLU A 155 6.22 5.79 13.27
CA GLU A 155 6.95 7.05 13.17
C GLU A 155 8.21 6.86 12.33
N PHE A 156 8.45 7.79 11.39
CA PHE A 156 9.63 7.85 10.56
C PHE A 156 10.36 9.17 10.77
N ASP A 157 11.60 9.12 11.25
CA ASP A 157 12.40 10.34 11.52
C ASP A 157 13.17 10.87 10.30
N GLY A 158 13.07 10.16 9.16
CA GLY A 158 13.85 10.45 7.95
C GLY A 158 14.97 9.44 7.68
N LYS A 159 15.34 8.64 8.70
CA LYS A 159 16.35 7.59 8.61
C LYS A 159 15.77 6.23 9.01
N GLU A 160 15.09 6.19 10.14
CA GLU A 160 14.62 4.96 10.77
C GLU A 160 13.12 5.00 11.06
N PHE A 161 12.52 3.82 11.05
CA PHE A 161 11.16 3.59 11.50
C PHE A 161 11.20 3.15 12.96
N ASN A 162 10.30 3.66 13.80
CA ASN A 162 10.16 3.19 15.20
C ASN A 162 9.55 1.79 15.33
N ALA A 163 9.38 1.07 14.21
CA ALA A 163 8.79 -0.26 14.15
C ALA A 163 9.62 -1.18 13.26
N THR A 164 9.76 -2.41 13.71
CA THR A 164 10.50 -3.48 13.03
C THR A 164 9.61 -4.12 11.96
N TYR A 165 9.77 -3.69 10.71
CA TYR A 165 9.06 -4.28 9.55
C TYR A 165 9.37 -5.78 9.37
N GLN A 166 10.45 -6.28 9.97
CA GLN A 166 10.86 -7.68 9.96
C GLN A 166 9.90 -8.60 10.74
N ASN A 167 8.99 -8.03 11.54
CA ASN A 167 7.96 -8.80 12.25
C ASN A 167 6.67 -8.96 11.43
N ILE A 168 6.61 -8.41 10.22
CA ILE A 168 5.47 -8.54 9.32
C ILE A 168 5.64 -9.81 8.51
N SER A 169 4.58 -10.62 8.44
CA SER A 169 4.57 -11.84 7.65
C SER A 169 3.25 -12.05 6.94
N PHE A 170 3.27 -12.89 5.91
CA PHE A 170 2.07 -13.33 5.19
C PHE A 170 1.91 -14.83 5.40
N LYS A 171 0.90 -15.27 6.14
CA LYS A 171 0.69 -16.70 6.45
C LYS A 171 -0.79 -17.03 6.31
N ASN A 172 -1.11 -18.21 5.78
CA ASN A 172 -2.50 -18.64 5.57
C ASN A 172 -3.35 -17.60 4.79
N GLN A 173 -2.73 -16.95 3.79
CA GLN A 173 -3.34 -15.89 2.97
C GLN A 173 -3.72 -14.62 3.75
N GLU A 174 -3.15 -14.42 4.94
CA GLU A 174 -3.41 -13.27 5.81
C GLU A 174 -2.09 -12.55 6.18
N TRP A 175 -2.14 -11.22 6.21
CA TRP A 175 -1.06 -10.41 6.75
C TRP A 175 -1.17 -10.30 8.26
N VAL A 176 -0.07 -10.54 8.96
CA VAL A 176 -0.02 -10.51 10.44
C VAL A 176 1.30 -9.92 10.94
N ILE A 177 1.28 -9.43 12.18
CA ILE A 177 2.50 -9.12 12.94
C ILE A 177 2.83 -10.32 13.83
N THR A 178 3.97 -10.97 13.59
CA THR A 178 4.49 -12.02 14.46
C THR A 178 5.29 -11.41 15.60
N LYS A 179 5.03 -11.84 16.84
CA LYS A 179 5.95 -11.54 17.95
C LYS A 179 7.28 -12.23 17.68
N GLN A 180 8.40 -11.55 17.91
CA GLN A 180 9.67 -12.25 18.02
C GLN A 180 9.58 -13.14 19.26
N THR A 181 9.69 -14.45 19.08
CA THR A 181 10.11 -15.34 20.17
C THR A 181 11.53 -14.93 20.51
N THR A 182 11.68 -14.31 21.68
CA THR A 182 12.96 -14.14 22.39
C THR A 182 13.64 -15.47 22.60
#